data_AF-A0A937MJQ6-F1
#
_entry.id   AF-A0A937MJQ6-F1
#
_cell.length_a   1.000
_cell.length_b   1.000
_cell.length_c   1.000
_cell.angle_alpha   90.00
_cell.angle_beta   90.00
_cell.angle_gamma   90.00
#
_symmetry.space_group_name_H-M   'P 1'
#
loop_
_entity.id
_entity.type
_entity.pdbx_description
1 polymer ?
#
loop_
_entity_poly.entity_id
_entity_poly.type
_entity_poly.pdbx_seq_one_letter_code
_entity_poly.pdbx_strand_id
1 'polypeptide(L)'
;MTGGGSEKLGSPNLFLVYGLTQNPETVRQALLRGDEEVRTLSNRYALIGPDTPPFRLSSGGWVDIPPEAAASIPSMEDVFRSCRERILHQISPFAKPARLFLDRYFDFVDHQVTVHADCLGPQMEDGDIFTARDWLFSAWLPLPQVRLLLDEGGGDGVTPTYAEIDVVFWLGSRLLGIVVEGSGMLSKSR
;
A
#
# COMPACT_ATOMS: atom_id res chain seq x y z
N MET A 1 -32.52 -16.89 14.44
CA MET A 1 -32.23 -17.53 13.15
C MET A 1 -31.51 -16.50 12.30
N THR A 2 -30.29 -16.85 11.92
CA THR A 2 -29.23 -16.03 11.35
C THR A 2 -29.51 -15.66 9.90
N GLY A 3 -29.69 -14.36 9.62
CA GLY A 3 -29.60 -13.80 8.28
C GLY A 3 -28.23 -13.17 8.09
N GLY A 4 -27.21 -13.98 7.80
CA GLY A 4 -25.91 -13.50 7.36
C GLY A 4 -26.06 -12.96 5.94
N GLY A 5 -26.27 -11.66 5.81
CA GLY A 5 -26.21 -10.97 4.53
C GLY A 5 -24.78 -11.03 4.01
N SER A 6 -24.55 -11.89 3.02
CA SER A 6 -23.38 -11.81 2.16
C SER A 6 -23.47 -10.46 1.45
N GLU A 7 -22.68 -9.48 1.89
CA GLU A 7 -22.41 -8.27 1.13
C GLU A 7 -21.76 -8.71 -0.18
N LYS A 8 -22.59 -8.85 -1.21
CA LYS A 8 -22.15 -8.97 -2.59
C LYS A 8 -21.21 -7.81 -2.87
N LEU A 9 -20.01 -8.10 -3.34
CA LEU A 9 -19.05 -7.14 -3.87
C LEU A 9 -19.69 -6.46 -5.10
N GLY A 10 -20.52 -5.42 -4.88
CA GLY A 10 -21.29 -4.76 -5.92
C GLY A 10 -20.57 -3.54 -6.48
N SER A 11 -20.09 -3.64 -7.73
CA SER A 11 -19.68 -2.55 -8.66
C SER A 11 -18.61 -1.52 -8.22
N PRO A 12 -17.79 -1.04 -9.17
CA PRO A 12 -16.44 -1.56 -9.38
C PRO A 12 -15.52 -1.21 -8.19
N ASN A 13 -15.48 -2.08 -7.17
CA ASN A 13 -14.42 -2.00 -6.18
C ASN A 13 -13.14 -2.51 -6.84
N LEU A 14 -12.13 -1.65 -7.00
CA LEU A 14 -10.83 -2.11 -7.49
C LEU A 14 -10.22 -3.01 -6.42
N PHE A 15 -9.94 -4.26 -6.81
CA PHE A 15 -9.26 -5.21 -5.95
C PHE A 15 -7.78 -5.26 -6.31
N LEU A 16 -6.97 -4.86 -5.34
CA LEU A 16 -5.52 -4.88 -5.43
C LEU A 16 -4.99 -5.94 -4.48
N VAL A 17 -4.18 -6.87 -4.97
CA VAL A 17 -3.30 -7.67 -4.12
C VAL A 17 -1.89 -7.12 -4.27
N TYR A 18 -1.13 -7.03 -3.19
CA TYR A 18 0.21 -6.45 -3.24
C TYR A 18 1.19 -7.16 -2.30
N GLY A 19 2.47 -6.83 -2.44
CA GLY A 19 3.57 -7.43 -1.71
C GLY A 19 3.99 -8.81 -2.22
N LEU A 20 4.63 -9.61 -1.36
CA LEU A 20 5.14 -10.96 -1.66
C LEU A 20 4.04 -12.03 -1.75
N THR A 21 2.89 -11.71 -2.35
CA THR A 21 1.80 -12.67 -2.53
C THR A 21 2.05 -13.52 -3.78
N GLN A 22 2.29 -14.82 -3.61
CA GLN A 22 2.58 -15.72 -4.73
C GLN A 22 1.37 -15.98 -5.63
N ASN A 23 0.15 -15.94 -5.08
CA ASN A 23 -1.08 -16.13 -5.85
C ASN A 23 -2.17 -15.16 -5.36
N PRO A 24 -2.55 -14.12 -6.14
CA PRO A 24 -3.57 -13.17 -5.75
C PRO A 24 -4.95 -13.81 -5.57
N GLU A 25 -5.21 -14.94 -6.25
CA GLU A 25 -6.47 -15.64 -6.15
C GLU A 25 -6.68 -16.28 -4.77
N THR A 26 -5.61 -16.72 -4.11
CA THR A 26 -5.72 -17.26 -2.74
C THR A 26 -6.27 -16.20 -1.77
N VAL A 27 -5.84 -14.94 -1.93
CA VAL A 27 -6.33 -13.83 -1.11
C VAL A 27 -7.79 -13.54 -1.46
N ARG A 28 -8.13 -13.48 -2.75
CA ARG A 28 -9.51 -13.26 -3.21
C ARG A 28 -10.47 -14.33 -2.68
N GLN A 29 -10.09 -15.60 -2.77
CA GLN A 29 -10.91 -16.72 -2.31
C GLN A 29 -11.03 -16.79 -0.79
N ALA A 30 -10.03 -16.33 -0.03
CA ALA A 30 -10.17 -16.20 1.42
C ALA A 30 -11.24 -15.16 1.79
N LEU A 31 -11.26 -14.01 1.11
CA LEU A 31 -12.27 -12.97 1.30
C LEU A 31 -13.66 -13.44 0.89
N LEU A 32 -13.80 -14.08 -0.27
CA LEU A 32 -15.08 -14.60 -0.76
C LEU A 32 -15.68 -15.69 0.15
N ARG A 33 -14.83 -16.51 0.78
CA ARG A 33 -15.26 -17.53 1.75
C ARG A 33 -15.58 -16.96 3.14
N GLY A 34 -15.19 -15.71 3.41
CA GLY A 34 -15.32 -15.09 4.72
C GLY A 34 -14.29 -15.56 5.75
N ASP A 35 -13.17 -16.13 5.29
CA ASP A 35 -12.07 -16.58 6.17
C ASP A 35 -11.29 -15.40 6.80
N GLU A 36 -11.43 -14.21 6.21
CA GLU A 36 -10.73 -12.98 6.62
C GLU A 36 -11.74 -11.82 6.69
N GLU A 37 -11.57 -10.95 7.69
CA GLU A 37 -12.38 -9.74 7.80
C GLU A 37 -12.12 -8.82 6.60
N VAL A 38 -13.20 -8.40 5.95
CA VAL A 38 -13.13 -7.50 4.79
C VAL A 38 -12.78 -6.10 5.27
N ARG A 39 -11.62 -5.61 4.86
CA ARG A 39 -11.12 -4.26 5.17
C ARG A 39 -10.79 -3.51 3.90
N THR A 40 -10.90 -2.18 3.94
CA THR A 40 -10.50 -1.32 2.82
C THR A 40 -9.00 -1.45 2.48
N LEU A 41 -8.17 -1.59 3.51
CA LEU A 41 -6.73 -1.75 3.40
C LEU A 41 -6.28 -2.79 4.43
N SER A 42 -5.54 -3.80 3.98
CA SER A 42 -4.91 -4.81 4.82
C SER A 42 -3.40 -4.78 4.61
N ASN A 43 -2.65 -5.76 5.12
CA ASN A 43 -1.22 -5.89 4.83
C ASN A 43 -0.89 -6.60 3.51
N ARG A 44 -1.90 -7.10 2.78
CA ARG A 44 -1.74 -7.90 1.54
C ARG A 44 -2.66 -7.48 0.41
N TYR A 45 -3.72 -6.73 0.70
CA TYR A 45 -4.70 -6.32 -0.30
C TYR A 45 -5.30 -4.95 0.02
N ALA A 46 -5.89 -4.33 -0.98
CA ALA A 46 -6.74 -3.17 -0.85
C ALA A 46 -8.01 -3.33 -1.68
N LEU A 47 -9.12 -2.87 -1.11
CA LEU A 47 -10.43 -2.77 -1.74
C LEU A 47 -10.77 -1.30 -1.86
N ILE A 48 -10.77 -0.79 -3.08
CA ILE A 48 -10.98 0.63 -3.36
C ILE A 48 -12.35 0.80 -4.01
N GLY A 49 -13.27 1.37 -3.26
CA GLY A 49 -14.58 1.81 -3.75
C GLY A 49 -14.63 3.32 -4.03
N PRO A 50 -15.81 3.84 -4.40
CA PRO A 50 -16.00 5.24 -4.76
C PRO A 50 -15.60 6.24 -3.66
N ASP A 51 -15.82 5.87 -2.39
CA ASP A 51 -15.58 6.73 -1.23
C ASP A 51 -14.28 6.38 -0.49
N THR A 52 -13.43 5.53 -1.05
CA THR A 52 -12.19 5.12 -0.39
C THR A 52 -11.22 6.30 -0.31
N PRO A 53 -10.83 6.75 0.90
CA PRO A 53 -9.95 7.89 1.03
C PRO A 53 -8.54 7.57 0.50
N PRO A 54 -7.77 8.61 0.17
CA PRO A 54 -6.35 8.48 -0.17
C PRO A 54 -5.56 7.64 0.85
N PHE A 55 -4.73 6.70 0.37
CA PHE A 55 -3.88 5.91 1.28
C PHE A 55 -2.62 6.67 1.63
N ARG A 56 -2.41 6.84 2.94
CA ARG A 56 -1.25 7.51 3.54
C ARG A 56 -0.47 6.52 4.39
N LEU A 57 0.76 6.85 4.76
CA LEU A 57 1.51 6.05 5.73
C LEU A 57 0.75 5.96 7.08
N SER A 58 -0.05 6.97 7.44
CA SER A 58 -0.96 6.93 8.60
C SER A 58 -2.24 6.12 8.40
N SER A 59 -2.53 5.60 7.20
CA SER A 59 -3.74 4.80 6.98
C SER A 59 -3.71 3.52 7.82
N GLY A 60 -4.83 3.16 8.44
CA GLY A 60 -4.94 1.93 9.21
C GLY A 60 -4.96 0.68 8.32
N GLY A 61 -4.53 -0.45 8.89
CA GLY A 61 -4.72 -1.79 8.30
C GLY A 61 -3.55 -2.33 7.48
N TRP A 62 -2.71 -1.48 6.88
CA TRP A 62 -1.49 -1.96 6.18
C TRP A 62 -0.31 -2.21 7.13
N VAL A 63 -0.29 -1.47 8.24
CA VAL A 63 0.64 -1.65 9.35
C VAL A 63 -0.13 -2.17 10.54
N ASP A 64 0.03 -3.47 10.81
CA ASP A 64 -0.21 -4.02 12.13
C ASP A 64 1.07 -3.83 12.95
N ILE A 65 1.20 -2.68 13.61
CA ILE A 65 2.15 -2.51 14.72
C ILE A 65 1.40 -2.91 15.99
N PRO A 66 1.79 -3.99 16.69
CA PRO A 66 1.20 -4.31 17.98
C PRO A 66 1.50 -3.19 18.99
N PRO A 67 0.61 -2.88 19.94
CA PRO A 67 0.78 -1.77 20.89
C PRO A 67 2.11 -1.80 21.66
N GLU A 68 2.61 -3.00 21.97
CA GLU A 68 3.89 -3.24 22.64
C GLU A 68 5.09 -2.77 21.80
N ALA A 69 5.03 -3.01 20.49
CA ALA A 69 6.04 -2.53 19.56
C ALA A 69 5.95 -1.00 19.41
N ALA A 70 4.74 -0.43 19.34
CA ALA A 70 4.54 1.02 19.29
C ALA A 70 5.11 1.75 20.52
N ALA A 71 4.91 1.19 21.71
CA ALA A 71 5.41 1.76 22.96
C ALA A 71 6.95 1.73 23.08
N SER A 72 7.61 0.89 22.28
CA SER A 72 9.06 0.73 22.27
C SER A 72 9.77 1.64 21.26
N ILE A 73 9.02 2.40 20.44
CA ILE A 73 9.61 3.24 19.39
C ILE A 73 10.01 4.59 20.01
N PRO A 74 11.31 4.92 20.06
CA PRO A 74 11.79 6.06 20.83
C PRO A 74 11.60 7.40 20.10
N SER A 75 11.38 7.37 18.79
CA SER A 75 11.18 8.58 17.99
C SER A 75 10.29 8.34 16.76
N MET A 76 9.72 9.43 16.24
CA MET A 76 8.94 9.40 15.00
C MET A 76 9.79 8.99 13.77
N GLU A 77 11.09 9.27 13.80
CA GLU A 77 12.03 8.85 12.76
C GLU A 77 12.19 7.32 12.74
N ASP A 78 12.18 6.68 13.90
CA ASP A 78 12.25 5.22 14.00
C ASP A 78 10.94 4.57 13.53
N VAL A 79 9.78 5.19 13.78
CA VAL A 79 8.49 4.76 13.20
C VAL A 79 8.58 4.82 11.67
N PHE A 80 9.06 5.94 11.13
CA PHE A 80 9.18 6.11 9.68
C PHE A 80 10.16 5.12 9.05
N ARG A 81 11.31 4.88 9.69
CA ARG A 81 12.27 3.84 9.28
C ARG A 81 11.63 2.46 9.27
N SER A 82 10.85 2.13 10.30
CA SER A 82 10.14 0.86 10.40
C SER A 82 9.10 0.70 9.27
N CYS A 83 8.38 1.76 8.92
CA CYS A 83 7.46 1.78 7.78
C CYS A 83 8.19 1.52 6.45
N ARG A 84 9.31 2.23 6.22
CA ARG A 84 10.17 2.05 5.04
C ARG A 84 10.65 0.60 4.93
N GLU A 85 11.23 0.06 5.99
CA GLU A 85 11.73 -1.31 6.03
C GLU A 85 10.62 -2.32 5.76
N ARG A 86 9.45 -2.15 6.40
CA ARG A 86 8.30 -3.05 6.20
C ARG A 86 7.83 -3.09 4.74
N ILE A 87 7.77 -1.94 4.06
CA ILE A 87 7.41 -1.87 2.65
C ILE A 87 8.50 -2.51 1.78
N LEU A 88 9.77 -2.26 2.08
CA LEU A 88 10.89 -2.88 1.38
C LEU A 88 10.98 -4.39 1.61
N HIS A 89 10.46 -4.91 2.73
CA HIS A 89 10.35 -6.35 2.97
C HIS A 89 9.20 -7.01 2.22
N GLN A 90 8.21 -6.24 1.76
CA GLN A 90 7.10 -6.74 0.94
C GLN A 90 7.44 -6.84 -0.56
N ILE A 91 8.62 -6.42 -0.97
CA ILE A 91 9.05 -6.49 -2.37
C ILE A 91 10.15 -7.54 -2.55
N SER A 92 10.03 -8.33 -3.61
CA SER A 92 11.00 -9.35 -4.00
C SER A 92 12.43 -8.80 -4.00
N PRO A 93 13.41 -9.52 -3.41
CA PRO A 93 14.83 -9.16 -3.50
C PRO A 93 15.35 -9.04 -4.95
N PHE A 94 14.66 -9.68 -5.90
CA PHE A 94 15.01 -9.66 -7.32
C PHE A 94 14.44 -8.46 -8.08
N ALA A 95 13.42 -7.77 -7.53
CA ALA A 95 12.81 -6.59 -8.13
C ALA A 95 13.64 -5.32 -7.83
N LYS A 96 14.94 -5.35 -8.16
CA LYS A 96 15.90 -4.27 -7.84
C LYS A 96 15.44 -2.88 -8.28
N PRO A 97 14.90 -2.66 -9.49
CA PRO A 97 14.49 -1.33 -9.92
C PRO A 97 13.37 -0.74 -9.05
N ALA A 98 12.35 -1.55 -8.75
CA ALA A 98 11.24 -1.14 -7.90
C ALA A 98 11.67 -0.93 -6.43
N ARG A 99 12.61 -1.74 -5.92
CA ARG A 99 13.24 -1.48 -4.60
C ARG A 99 13.95 -0.13 -4.56
N LEU A 100 14.77 0.15 -5.58
CA LEU A 100 15.49 1.43 -5.69
C LEU A 100 14.52 2.62 -5.79
N PHE A 101 13.44 2.47 -6.56
CA PHE A 101 12.40 3.49 -6.63
C PHE A 101 11.79 3.78 -5.25
N LEU A 102 11.43 2.74 -4.50
CA LEU A 102 10.86 2.89 -3.15
C LEU A 102 11.86 3.54 -2.19
N ASP A 103 13.14 3.12 -2.22
CA ASP A 103 14.19 3.77 -1.44
C ASP A 103 14.27 5.27 -1.74
N ARG A 104 14.29 5.64 -3.02
CA ARG A 104 14.30 7.05 -3.44
C ARG A 104 13.03 7.79 -3.09
N TYR A 105 11.89 7.14 -3.10
CA TYR A 105 10.62 7.72 -2.66
C TYR A 105 10.67 8.09 -1.17
N PHE A 106 11.17 7.19 -0.31
CA PHE A 106 11.29 7.49 1.12
C PHE A 106 12.34 8.57 1.40
N ASP A 107 13.49 8.53 0.71
CA ASP A 107 14.50 9.60 0.80
C ASP A 107 13.89 10.96 0.37
N PHE A 108 13.07 10.96 -0.69
CA PHE A 108 12.38 12.16 -1.16
C PHE A 108 11.40 12.69 -0.13
N VAL A 109 10.55 11.84 0.46
CA VAL A 109 9.58 12.24 1.50
C VAL A 109 10.29 12.88 2.69
N ASP A 110 11.34 12.23 3.21
CA ASP A 110 12.11 12.75 4.34
C ASP A 110 12.78 14.09 4.01
N HIS A 111 13.36 14.19 2.82
CA HIS A 111 13.95 15.42 2.35
C HIS A 111 12.94 16.56 2.23
N GLN A 112 11.74 16.31 1.68
CA GLN A 112 10.68 17.31 1.57
C GLN A 112 10.24 17.82 2.94
N VAL A 113 10.04 16.93 3.92
CA VAL A 113 9.68 17.34 5.28
C VAL A 113 10.79 18.16 5.93
N THR A 114 12.05 17.79 5.71
CA THR A 114 13.21 18.50 6.27
C THR A 114 13.35 19.90 5.67
N VAL A 115 13.28 20.03 4.34
CA VAL A 115 13.45 21.31 3.63
C VAL A 115 12.30 22.27 3.93
N HIS A 116 11.10 21.75 4.15
CA HIS A 116 9.91 22.55 4.45
C HIS A 116 9.58 22.58 5.95
N ALA A 117 10.50 22.17 6.83
CA ALA A 117 10.24 22.08 8.27
C ALA A 117 9.77 23.41 8.86
N ASP A 118 10.32 24.54 8.42
CA ASP A 118 9.93 25.88 8.88
C ASP A 118 8.52 26.29 8.46
N CYS A 119 7.97 25.67 7.41
CA CYS A 119 6.61 25.90 6.91
C CYS A 119 5.60 24.86 7.42
N LEU A 120 6.08 23.66 7.75
CA LEU A 120 5.31 22.53 8.29
C LEU A 120 5.22 22.56 9.81
N GLY A 121 6.21 23.21 10.43
CA GLY A 121 6.29 23.47 11.84
C GLY A 121 5.58 24.79 12.21
N PRO A 122 5.21 24.93 13.47
CA PRO A 122 4.68 26.15 14.06
C PRO A 122 5.32 27.49 13.66
N GLN A 123 4.49 28.40 13.11
CA GLN A 123 4.31 29.75 13.66
C GLN A 123 3.50 29.73 14.99
N MET A 124 3.48 28.59 15.67
CA MET A 124 2.53 28.19 16.71
C MET A 124 3.23 28.22 18.08
N GLU A 125 2.48 28.65 19.08
CA GLU A 125 2.94 28.98 20.43
C GLU A 125 3.43 27.73 21.19
N ASP A 126 4.21 27.94 22.26
CA ASP A 126 4.64 26.87 23.17
C ASP A 126 3.44 26.00 23.61
N GLY A 127 3.43 24.71 23.23
CA GLY A 127 2.43 23.74 23.69
C GLY A 127 1.87 22.76 22.65
N ASP A 128 2.31 22.83 21.39
CA ASP A 128 1.76 21.94 20.36
C ASP A 128 2.21 20.48 20.48
N ILE A 129 1.25 19.58 20.26
CA ILE A 129 1.41 18.13 20.31
C ILE A 129 2.02 17.53 19.03
N PHE A 130 2.18 18.34 17.96
CA PHE A 130 2.71 17.92 16.68
C PHE A 130 3.99 18.69 16.31
N THR A 131 4.90 17.98 15.67
CA THR A 131 6.17 18.48 15.15
C THR A 131 6.18 18.43 13.62
N ALA A 132 7.11 19.15 12.99
CA ALA A 132 7.30 19.07 11.54
C ALA A 132 7.51 17.62 11.05
N ARG A 133 8.10 16.74 11.88
CA ARG A 133 8.35 15.33 11.54
C ARG A 133 7.08 14.49 11.42
N ASP A 134 5.99 14.86 12.07
CA ASP A 134 4.74 14.10 12.00
C ASP A 134 4.14 14.13 10.59
N TRP A 135 4.49 15.14 9.79
CA TRP A 135 4.10 15.25 8.39
C TRP A 135 4.65 14.13 7.51
N LEU A 136 5.68 13.38 7.93
CA LEU A 136 6.14 12.17 7.23
C LEU A 136 4.98 11.20 6.99
N PHE A 137 4.06 11.08 7.95
CA PHE A 137 2.95 10.13 7.89
C PHE A 137 1.79 10.59 7.01
N SER A 138 1.82 11.86 6.57
CA SER A 138 0.92 12.37 5.54
C SER A 138 1.34 11.96 4.12
N ALA A 139 2.54 11.39 3.95
CA ALA A 139 3.00 10.90 2.65
C ALA A 139 2.09 9.80 2.12
N TRP A 140 1.99 9.70 0.80
CA TRP A 140 1.25 8.65 0.12
C TRP A 140 1.80 7.27 0.48
N LEU A 141 0.93 6.28 0.64
CA LEU A 141 1.36 4.90 0.88
C LEU A 141 1.69 4.22 -0.47
N PRO A 142 2.95 3.83 -0.72
CA PRO A 142 3.26 2.98 -1.86
C PRO A 142 2.82 1.53 -1.58
N LEU A 143 2.07 0.96 -2.52
CA LEU A 143 1.72 -0.46 -2.55
C LEU A 143 2.66 -1.18 -3.52
N PRO A 144 3.59 -2.03 -3.07
CA PRO A 144 4.58 -2.67 -3.93
C PRO A 144 4.05 -3.94 -4.61
N GLN A 145 4.57 -4.29 -5.79
CA GLN A 145 4.30 -5.54 -6.53
C GLN A 145 2.81 -5.87 -6.65
N VAL A 146 2.06 -4.92 -7.17
CA VAL A 146 0.60 -4.99 -7.24
C VAL A 146 0.15 -5.95 -8.34
N ARG A 147 -0.92 -6.66 -8.05
CA ARG A 147 -1.78 -7.45 -8.94
C ARG A 147 -3.18 -6.83 -8.87
N LEU A 148 -3.52 -6.02 -9.88
CA LEU A 148 -4.83 -5.38 -9.99
C LEU A 148 -5.79 -6.30 -10.75
N LEU A 149 -6.91 -6.66 -10.14
CA LEU A 149 -7.95 -7.46 -10.80
C LEU A 149 -8.58 -6.66 -11.94
N LEU A 150 -8.51 -7.20 -13.16
CA LEU A 150 -9.11 -6.59 -14.36
C LEU A 150 -10.45 -7.23 -14.72
N ASP A 151 -10.53 -8.54 -14.59
CA ASP A 151 -11.73 -9.34 -14.87
C ASP A 151 -11.86 -10.41 -13.79
N GLU A 152 -13.05 -10.49 -13.19
CA GLU A 152 -13.37 -11.44 -12.13
C GLU A 152 -13.52 -12.89 -12.62
N GLY A 153 -13.57 -13.12 -13.94
CA GLY A 153 -13.82 -14.42 -14.54
C GLY A 153 -15.28 -14.83 -14.37
N GLY A 154 -16.15 -14.37 -15.26
CA GLY A 154 -17.61 -14.45 -15.11
C GLY A 154 -18.29 -15.73 -15.63
N GLY A 155 -17.57 -16.78 -16.03
CA GLY A 155 -18.16 -17.96 -16.66
C GLY A 155 -17.37 -19.26 -16.47
N ASP A 156 -18.04 -20.39 -16.72
CA ASP A 156 -17.48 -21.74 -16.55
C ASP A 156 -16.19 -21.88 -17.37
N GLY A 157 -15.04 -22.00 -16.69
CA GLY A 157 -13.71 -22.11 -17.29
C GLY A 157 -12.93 -20.81 -17.54
N VAL A 158 -13.45 -19.62 -17.20
CA VAL A 158 -12.71 -18.35 -17.35
C VAL A 158 -11.98 -18.00 -16.05
N THR A 159 -10.64 -17.95 -16.11
CA THR A 159 -9.81 -17.58 -14.96
C THR A 159 -9.74 -16.06 -14.78
N PRO A 160 -9.76 -15.55 -13.54
CA PRO A 160 -9.54 -14.13 -13.27
C PRO A 160 -8.24 -13.63 -13.86
N THR A 161 -8.23 -12.39 -14.34
CA THR A 161 -7.04 -11.76 -14.93
C THR A 161 -6.56 -10.59 -14.10
N TYR A 162 -5.24 -10.46 -13.98
CA TYR A 162 -4.59 -9.44 -13.16
C TYR A 162 -3.56 -8.65 -13.97
N ALA A 163 -3.55 -7.33 -13.83
CA ALA A 163 -2.46 -6.47 -14.28
C ALA A 163 -1.34 -6.45 -13.23
N GLU A 164 -0.10 -6.55 -13.68
CA GLU A 164 1.10 -6.47 -12.83
C GLU A 164 1.66 -5.04 -12.85
N ILE A 165 1.86 -4.44 -11.68
CA ILE A 165 2.40 -3.09 -11.53
C ILE A 165 3.44 -3.08 -10.41
N ASP A 166 4.59 -2.43 -10.61
CA ASP A 166 5.69 -2.47 -9.64
C ASP A 166 5.35 -1.72 -8.35
N VAL A 167 4.77 -0.52 -8.46
CA VAL A 167 4.32 0.27 -7.32
C VAL A 167 3.04 1.00 -7.68
N VAL A 168 2.06 1.01 -6.77
CA VAL A 168 0.80 1.73 -6.94
C VAL A 168 0.56 2.69 -5.78
N PHE A 169 0.05 3.88 -6.08
CA PHE A 169 -0.46 4.83 -5.10
C PHE A 169 -1.95 5.06 -5.33
N TRP A 170 -2.75 4.97 -4.27
CA TRP A 170 -4.15 5.39 -4.32
C TRP A 170 -4.29 6.85 -3.89
N LEU A 171 -4.68 7.71 -4.82
CA LEU A 171 -4.74 9.15 -4.62
C LEU A 171 -6.12 9.68 -4.18
N GLY A 172 -7.05 8.78 -3.82
CA GLY A 172 -8.44 9.12 -3.45
C GLY A 172 -9.39 9.26 -4.64
N SER A 173 -8.89 9.68 -5.80
CA SER A 173 -9.69 9.81 -7.04
C SER A 173 -9.15 8.97 -8.19
N ARG A 174 -7.89 8.53 -8.10
CA ARG A 174 -7.21 7.77 -9.16
C ARG A 174 -6.10 6.91 -8.60
N LEU A 175 -5.81 5.82 -9.30
CA LEU A 175 -4.60 5.03 -9.09
C LEU A 175 -3.46 5.61 -9.93
N LEU A 176 -2.32 5.82 -9.30
CA LEU A 176 -1.05 6.08 -9.98
C LEU A 176 -0.23 4.79 -9.95
N GLY A 177 -0.11 4.13 -11.11
CA GLY A 177 0.76 2.98 -11.29
C GLY A 177 2.13 3.41 -11.81
N ILE A 178 3.19 2.91 -11.17
CA ILE A 178 4.58 3.06 -11.58
C ILE A 178 5.06 1.69 -12.05
N VAL A 179 5.50 1.62 -13.31
CA VAL A 179 6.21 0.47 -13.87
C VAL A 179 7.65 0.93 -14.09
N VAL A 180 8.58 0.31 -13.38
CA VAL A 180 10.00 0.65 -13.47
C VAL A 180 10.63 -0.28 -14.48
N GLU A 181 10.73 0.19 -15.72
CA GLU A 181 11.43 -0.57 -16.76
C GLU A 181 12.87 -0.84 -16.32
N GLY A 182 13.18 -2.12 -16.10
CA GLY A 182 14.56 -2.55 -15.99
C GLY A 182 15.23 -2.37 -17.35
N SER A 183 16.39 -1.71 -17.37
CA SER A 183 17.27 -1.70 -18.53
C SER A 183 17.52 -3.14 -19.01
N GLY A 184 16.81 -3.54 -20.08
CA GLY A 184 17.00 -4.73 -20.90
C GLY A 184 17.32 -6.03 -20.18
N MET A 185 16.31 -6.88 -19.96
CA MET A 185 16.53 -8.27 -20.38
C MET A 185 16.61 -8.23 -21.90
N LEU A 186 17.81 -8.46 -22.45
CA LEU A 186 17.98 -8.87 -23.84
C LEU A 186 17.07 -10.08 -24.07
N SER A 187 15.92 -9.83 -24.69
CA SER A 187 15.12 -10.87 -25.30
C SER A 187 16.00 -11.50 -26.38
N LYS A 188 16.50 -12.72 -26.12
CA LYS A 188 16.94 -13.58 -27.22
C LYS A 188 15.69 -13.85 -28.05
N SER A 189 15.59 -13.18 -29.19
CA SER A 189 14.72 -13.59 -30.28
C SER A 189 15.00 -15.05 -30.61
N ARG A 190 13.92 -15.78 -30.93
CA ARG A 190 13.93 -17.17 -31.41
C ARG A 190 14.91 -17.39 -32.55
#